data_AF-R7M5Y1-F1
#
_entry.id   AF-R7M5Y1-F1
#
_cell.length_a   1.000
_cell.length_b   1.000
_cell.length_c   1.000
_cell.angle_alpha   90.00
_cell.angle_beta   90.00
_cell.angle_gamma   90.00
#
_symmetry.space_group_name_H-M   'P 1'
#
loop_
_entity.id
_entity.type
_entity.pdbx_description
1 polymer ?
#
loop_
_entity_poly.entity_id
_entity_poly.type
_entity_poly.pdbx_seq_one_letter_code
_entity_poly.pdbx_strand_id
1 'polypeptide(L)'
;MNKTIKAISVLLIAAMMLFTISTTVFAVDPNGIISNMNNVNNVDTNSISTIGGQIANILSTIGIIVGVIVLLVLGIKYMMGSTSEKAEYKKTMIPYLVGIVLLLGASGIVKAIASFKLG
;
A
#
# COMPACT_ATOMS: atom_id res chain seq x y z
N MET A 1 -23.46 -44.41 -48.97
CA MET A 1 -23.95 -43.05 -48.67
C MET A 1 -24.64 -42.50 -49.91
N ASN A 2 -25.90 -42.08 -49.79
CA ASN A 2 -26.63 -41.43 -50.89
C ASN A 2 -25.79 -40.24 -51.41
N LYS A 3 -25.70 -40.03 -52.72
CA LYS A 3 -24.81 -39.03 -53.35
C LYS A 3 -24.93 -37.64 -52.70
N THR A 4 -26.14 -37.28 -52.27
CA THR A 4 -26.47 -36.06 -51.53
C THR A 4 -25.78 -35.95 -50.18
N ILE A 5 -25.70 -37.05 -49.41
CA ILE A 5 -25.05 -37.08 -48.08
C ILE A 5 -23.53 -36.94 -48.23
N LYS A 6 -22.94 -37.54 -49.29
CA LYS A 6 -21.51 -37.39 -49.60
C LYS A 6 -21.16 -35.96 -50.03
N ALA A 7 -22.05 -35.29 -50.76
CA ALA A 7 -21.87 -33.88 -51.14
C ALA A 7 -21.94 -32.96 -49.91
N ILE A 8 -22.89 -33.17 -49.01
CA ILE A 8 -23.03 -32.39 -47.77
C ILE A 8 -21.81 -32.57 -46.85
N SER A 9 -21.30 -33.80 -46.69
CA SER A 9 -20.12 -34.04 -45.86
C SER A 9 -18.85 -33.38 -46.42
N VAL A 10 -18.68 -33.38 -47.75
CA VAL A 10 -17.53 -32.73 -48.41
C VAL A 10 -17.62 -31.22 -48.28
N LEU A 11 -18.84 -30.65 -48.41
CA LEU A 11 -19.07 -29.22 -48.23
C LEU A 11 -18.77 -28.77 -46.79
N LEU A 12 -19.16 -29.58 -45.79
CA LEU A 12 -18.88 -29.30 -44.38
C LEU A 12 -17.38 -29.30 -44.08
N ILE A 13 -16.63 -30.27 -44.61
CA ILE A 13 -15.18 -30.35 -44.44
C ILE A 13 -14.47 -29.16 -45.12
N ALA A 14 -14.91 -28.79 -46.33
CA ALA A 14 -14.38 -27.62 -47.03
C ALA A 14 -14.63 -26.32 -46.26
N ALA A 15 -15.81 -26.15 -45.66
CA ALA A 15 -16.12 -25.02 -44.80
C ALA A 15 -15.22 -24.96 -43.56
N MET A 16 -14.93 -26.10 -42.93
CA MET A 16 -14.02 -26.16 -41.77
C MET A 16 -12.58 -25.78 -42.13
N MET A 17 -12.08 -26.13 -43.32
CA MET A 17 -10.75 -25.74 -43.77
C MET A 17 -10.60 -24.24 -44.02
N LEU A 18 -11.68 -23.52 -44.34
CA LEU A 18 -11.62 -22.07 -44.56
C LEU A 18 -11.42 -21.30 -43.24
N PHE A 19 -11.88 -21.82 -42.11
CA PHE A 19 -11.76 -21.17 -40.81
C PHE A 19 -10.35 -21.28 -40.19
N THR A 20 -9.49 -22.17 -40.67
CA THR A 20 -8.16 -22.42 -40.07
C THR A 20 -7.04 -21.54 -40.62
N ILE A 21 -7.28 -20.76 -41.68
CA ILE A 21 -6.21 -20.05 -42.44
C ILE A 21 -5.99 -18.61 -41.94
N SER A 22 -6.79 -18.08 -41.00
CA SER A 22 -6.61 -16.70 -40.54
C SER A 22 -6.76 -16.56 -39.02
N THR A 23 -5.69 -16.87 -38.31
CA THR A 23 -5.42 -16.30 -36.99
C THR A 23 -4.16 -15.45 -37.08
N THR A 24 -4.27 -14.26 -37.68
CA THR A 24 -3.25 -13.22 -37.53
C THR A 24 -3.28 -12.74 -36.08
N VAL A 25 -2.35 -13.25 -35.25
CA VAL A 25 -2.11 -12.69 -33.93
C VAL A 25 -1.41 -11.34 -34.14
N PHE A 26 -2.07 -10.24 -33.76
CA PHE A 26 -1.44 -8.92 -33.65
C PHE A 26 -0.40 -8.97 -32.52
N ALA A 27 0.76 -9.58 -32.80
CA ALA A 27 1.89 -9.53 -31.89
C ALA A 27 2.38 -8.08 -31.85
N VAL A 28 2.33 -7.48 -30.65
CA VAL A 28 2.90 -6.17 -30.38
C VAL A 28 4.42 -6.22 -30.66
N ASP A 29 4.97 -5.17 -31.25
CA ASP A 29 6.39 -5.09 -31.62
C ASP A 29 7.28 -5.30 -30.36
N PRO A 30 8.14 -6.33 -30.34
CA PRO A 30 9.07 -6.58 -29.22
C PRO A 30 9.94 -5.37 -28.90
N ASN A 31 10.33 -4.57 -29.91
CA ASN A 31 11.16 -3.39 -29.70
C ASN A 31 10.40 -2.26 -28.99
N GLY A 32 9.08 -2.14 -29.18
CA GLY A 32 8.23 -1.21 -28.45
C GLY A 32 8.09 -1.60 -26.97
N ILE A 33 7.98 -2.90 -26.68
CA ILE A 33 7.93 -3.43 -25.31
C ILE A 33 9.27 -3.20 -24.58
N ILE A 34 10.39 -3.52 -25.25
CA ILE A 34 11.73 -3.35 -24.67
C ILE A 34 12.07 -1.86 -24.48
N SER A 35 11.64 -0.98 -25.39
CA SER A 35 11.82 0.47 -25.23
C SER A 35 11.02 1.01 -24.05
N ASN A 36 9.78 0.57 -23.83
CA ASN A 36 9.01 0.93 -22.64
C ASN A 36 9.60 0.36 -21.35
N MET A 37 10.22 -0.82 -21.42
CA MET A 37 10.87 -1.45 -20.27
C MET A 37 12.18 -0.77 -19.87
N ASN A 38 12.91 -0.16 -20.81
CA ASN A 38 14.12 0.62 -20.52
C ASN A 38 13.82 2.05 -20.01
N ASN A 39 12.56 2.48 -20.03
CA ASN A 39 12.10 3.72 -19.40
C ASN A 39 11.79 3.55 -17.89
N VAL A 40 12.58 2.76 -17.16
CA VAL A 40 12.51 2.61 -15.68
C VAL A 40 12.96 3.88 -14.94
N ASN A 41 13.08 5.02 -15.63
CA ASN A 41 13.33 6.31 -14.98
C ASN A 41 12.03 7.09 -14.71
N ASN A 42 10.87 6.53 -15.07
CA ASN A 42 9.56 7.16 -14.91
C ASN A 42 8.65 6.39 -13.94
N VAL A 43 9.23 5.73 -12.92
CA VAL A 43 8.43 5.46 -11.71
C VAL A 43 8.10 6.83 -11.14
N ASP A 44 6.83 7.22 -11.22
CA ASP A 44 6.30 8.48 -10.73
C ASP A 44 6.39 8.55 -9.19
N THR A 45 7.62 8.67 -8.71
CA THR A 45 7.97 8.81 -7.31
C THR A 45 7.43 10.10 -6.72
N ASN A 46 7.16 11.10 -7.57
CA ASN A 46 6.52 12.36 -7.16
C ASN A 46 5.07 12.12 -6.75
N SER A 47 4.31 11.34 -7.52
CA SER A 47 2.94 10.94 -7.14
C SER A 47 2.92 10.12 -5.85
N ILE A 48 3.83 9.15 -5.70
CA ILE A 48 3.92 8.31 -4.51
C ILE A 48 4.36 9.13 -3.27
N SER A 49 5.31 10.04 -3.43
CA SER A 49 5.78 10.95 -2.38
C SER A 49 4.68 11.93 -1.97
N THR A 50 3.91 12.44 -2.93
CA THR A 50 2.79 13.36 -2.66
C THR A 50 1.68 12.67 -1.88
N ILE A 51 1.27 11.47 -2.31
CA ILE A 51 0.25 10.68 -1.59
C ILE A 51 0.76 10.30 -0.20
N GLY A 52 2.02 9.83 -0.10
CA GLY A 52 2.64 9.50 1.18
C GLY A 52 2.71 10.69 2.14
N GLY A 53 3.08 11.87 1.64
CA GLY A 53 3.13 13.11 2.41
C GLY A 53 1.74 13.58 2.87
N GLN A 54 0.73 13.49 2.01
CA GLN A 54 -0.65 13.83 2.36
C GLN A 54 -1.20 12.89 3.45
N ILE A 55 -1.01 11.57 3.31
CA ILE A 55 -1.46 10.60 4.31
C ILE A 55 -0.75 10.82 5.65
N ALA A 56 0.58 11.01 5.62
CA ALA A 56 1.37 11.26 6.81
C ALA A 56 0.94 12.55 7.53
N ASN A 57 0.63 13.62 6.78
CA ASN A 57 0.16 14.88 7.34
C ASN A 57 -1.22 14.75 8.01
N ILE A 58 -2.17 14.06 7.38
CA ILE A 58 -3.50 13.84 7.95
C ILE A 58 -3.39 13.02 9.25
N LEU A 59 -2.65 11.91 9.21
CA LEU A 59 -2.49 11.04 10.37
C LEU A 59 -1.76 11.73 11.53
N SER A 60 -0.72 12.52 11.22
CA SER A 60 0.02 13.29 12.23
C SER A 60 -0.87 14.37 12.86
N THR A 61 -1.68 15.06 12.06
CA THR A 61 -2.59 16.11 12.56
C THR A 61 -3.62 15.52 13.53
N ILE A 62 -4.27 14.42 13.15
CA ILE A 62 -5.25 13.74 14.02
C ILE A 62 -4.54 13.19 15.26
N GLY A 63 -3.37 12.58 15.10
CA GLY A 63 -2.57 12.02 16.19
C GLY A 63 -2.16 13.08 17.23
N ILE A 64 -1.80 14.28 16.80
CA ILE A 64 -1.46 15.39 17.70
C ILE A 64 -2.69 15.83 18.50
N ILE A 65 -3.85 16.01 17.85
CA ILE A 65 -5.08 16.44 18.52
C ILE A 65 -5.50 15.43 19.60
N VAL A 66 -5.55 14.13 19.23
CA VAL A 66 -5.90 13.07 20.17
C VAL A 66 -4.87 12.96 21.29
N GLY A 67 -3.58 13.07 20.97
CA GLY A 67 -2.50 13.03 21.96
C GLY A 67 -2.60 14.13 23.00
N VAL A 68 -2.90 15.37 22.58
CA VAL A 68 -3.09 16.50 23.49
C VAL A 68 -4.29 16.26 24.41
N ILE A 69 -5.41 15.76 23.90
CA ILE A 69 -6.60 15.46 24.72
C ILE A 69 -6.30 14.39 25.77
N VAL A 70 -5.65 13.29 25.38
CA VAL A 70 -5.30 12.20 26.31
C VAL A 70 -4.35 12.71 27.40
N LEU A 71 -3.33 13.49 27.04
CA LEU A 71 -2.41 14.07 28.01
C LEU A 71 -3.10 15.04 28.98
N LEU A 72 -4.03 15.87 28.50
CA LEU A 72 -4.83 16.76 29.34
C LEU A 72 -5.70 15.98 30.33
N VAL A 73 -6.41 14.94 29.86
CA VAL A 73 -7.25 14.10 30.73
C VAL A 73 -6.40 13.39 31.78
N LEU A 74 -5.25 12.82 31.40
CA LEU A 74 -4.34 12.19 32.36
C LEU A 74 -3.77 13.19 33.37
N GLY A 75 -3.37 14.39 32.89
CA GLY A 75 -2.82 15.44 33.73
C GLY A 75 -3.82 15.92 34.79
N ILE A 76 -5.05 16.23 34.38
CA ILE A 76 -6.12 16.66 35.29
C ILE A 76 -6.46 15.53 36.27
N LYS A 77 -6.60 14.30 35.79
CA LYS A 77 -6.88 13.12 36.63
C LYS A 77 -5.77 12.87 37.66
N TYR A 78 -4.52 13.10 37.29
CA TYR A 78 -3.38 13.00 38.21
C TYR A 78 -3.35 14.11 39.27
N MET A 79 -3.77 15.33 38.91
CA MET A 79 -3.81 16.48 39.83
C MET A 79 -5.00 16.44 40.79
N MET A 80 -6.16 15.94 40.36
CA MET A 80 -7.38 15.87 41.17
C MET A 80 -7.55 14.58 41.99
N GLY A 81 -6.74 13.54 41.73
CA GLY A 81 -6.84 12.27 42.45
C GLY A 81 -6.42 12.39 43.93
N SER A 82 -7.25 11.85 44.83
CA SER A 82 -6.96 11.76 46.27
C SER A 82 -5.76 10.84 46.55
N THR A 83 -5.14 10.91 47.73
CA THR A 83 -3.91 10.16 48.07
C THR A 83 -4.03 8.64 47.87
N SER A 84 -5.24 8.08 48.05
CA SER A 84 -5.55 6.67 47.80
C SER A 84 -5.61 6.35 46.31
N GLU A 85 -6.29 7.19 45.53
CA GLU A 85 -6.37 7.04 44.08
C GLU A 85 -5.03 7.31 43.40
N LYS A 86 -4.21 8.23 43.94
CA LYS A 86 -2.90 8.58 43.38
C LYS A 86 -1.94 7.38 43.35
N ALA A 87 -2.04 6.45 44.30
CA ALA A 87 -1.22 5.24 44.34
C ALA A 87 -1.59 4.26 43.21
N GLU A 88 -2.88 4.12 42.93
CA GLU A 88 -3.41 3.26 41.87
C GLU A 88 -3.22 3.91 40.47
N TYR A 89 -3.36 5.24 40.38
CA TYR A 89 -3.04 6.00 39.18
C TYR A 89 -1.56 5.95 38.83
N LYS A 90 -0.65 5.90 39.82
CA LYS A 90 0.78 5.75 39.54
C LYS A 90 1.10 4.42 38.87
N LYS A 91 0.41 3.34 39.25
CA LYS A 91 0.58 2.00 38.68
C LYS A 91 0.03 1.92 37.25
N THR A 92 -1.12 2.52 37.01
CA THR A 92 -1.76 2.54 35.69
C THR A 92 -1.13 3.56 34.72
N MET A 93 -0.37 4.54 35.20
CA MET A 93 0.40 5.47 34.36
C MET A 93 1.66 4.85 33.73
N ILE A 94 2.23 3.80 34.33
CA ILE A 94 3.43 3.13 33.81
C ILE A 94 3.28 2.72 32.32
N PRO A 95 2.23 2.00 31.91
CA PRO A 95 2.07 1.62 30.50
C PRO A 95 1.98 2.82 29.54
N TYR A 96 1.40 3.95 29.96
CA TYR A 96 1.36 5.17 29.16
C TYR A 96 2.74 5.78 28.97
N LEU A 97 3.54 5.87 30.04
CA LEU A 97 4.91 6.38 29.98
C LEU A 97 5.81 5.47 29.12
N VAL A 98 5.67 4.15 29.27
CA VAL A 98 6.39 3.17 28.44
C VAL A 98 6.01 3.32 26.97
N GLY A 99 4.72 3.50 26.66
CA GLY A 99 4.26 3.75 25.29
C GLY A 99 4.88 5.00 24.66
N ILE A 100 4.98 6.11 25.41
CA ILE A 100 5.62 7.35 24.95
C ILE A 100 7.11 7.13 24.69
N VAL A 101 7.82 6.48 25.62
CA VAL A 101 9.26 6.20 25.49
C VAL A 101 9.53 5.31 24.28
N LEU A 102 8.70 4.29 24.04
CA LEU A 102 8.83 3.41 22.87
C LEU A 102 8.57 4.16 21.57
N LEU A 103 7.53 5.01 21.52
CA LEU A 103 7.21 5.78 20.32
C LEU A 103 8.35 6.76 19.97
N LEU A 104 8.87 7.47 20.97
CA LEU A 104 10.00 8.39 20.80
C LEU A 104 11.28 7.63 20.43
N GLY A 105 11.57 6.51 21.11
CA GLY A 105 12.74 5.67 20.83
C GLY A 105 12.72 5.08 19.42
N ALA A 106 11.59 4.51 19.00
CA ALA A 106 11.42 3.98 17.65
C ALA A 106 11.61 5.07 16.58
N SER A 107 11.04 6.26 16.80
CA SER A 107 11.21 7.38 15.87
C SER A 107 12.67 7.84 15.75
N GLY A 108 13.45 7.77 16.85
CA GLY A 108 14.87 8.06 16.86
C GLY A 108 15.70 7.03 16.09
N ILE A 109 15.40 5.74 16.28
CA ILE A 109 16.07 4.63 15.58
C ILE A 109 15.83 4.71 14.07
N VAL A 110 14.59 4.94 13.64
CA VAL A 110 14.26 5.09 12.22
C VAL A 110 15.03 6.25 11.59
N LYS A 111 15.16 7.39 12.29
CA LYS A 111 15.96 8.53 11.82
C LYS A 111 17.45 8.21 11.74
N ALA A 112 17.99 7.48 12.71
CA ALA A 112 19.39 7.06 12.70
C ALA A 112 19.70 6.14 11.50
N ILE A 113 18.82 5.18 11.21
CA ILE A 113 18.96 4.27 10.06
C ILE A 113 18.81 5.04 8.74
N ALA A 114 17.82 5.93 8.62
CA ALA A 114 17.63 6.75 7.42
C ALA A 114 18.84 7.65 7.13
N SER A 115 19.45 8.22 8.18
CA SER A 115 20.65 9.07 8.06
C SER A 115 21.88 8.25 7.65
N PHE A 116 21.99 7.00 8.10
CA PHE A 116 23.09 6.10 7.71
C PHE A 116 22.96 5.60 6.28
N LYS A 117 21.74 5.52 5.72
CA LYS A 117 21.49 5.11 4.34
C LYS A 117 21.65 6.23 3.31
N LEU A 118 21.89 7.47 3.75
CA LEU A 118 22.02 8.66 2.92
C LEU A 118 23.47 9.18 2.79
N GLY A 119 24.46 8.38 3.23
CA GLY A 119 25.89 8.58 2.95
C GLY A 119 26.41 7.48 2.05
#